data_AF-A0A1X7AD50-F1
#
_entry.id   AF-A0A1X7AD50-F1
#
_cell.length_a   1.000
_cell.length_b   1.000
_cell.length_c   1.000
_cell.angle_alpha   90.00
_cell.angle_beta   90.00
_cell.angle_gamma   90.00
#
_symmetry.space_group_name_H-M   'P 1'
#
loop_
_entity.id
_entity.type
_entity.pdbx_description
1 polymer ?
#
loop_
_entity_poly.entity_id
_entity_poly.type
_entity_poly.pdbx_seq_one_letter_code
_entity_poly.pdbx_strand_id
1 'polypeptide(L)' 'MSDFSAHEALHTASVLMDCYGSHVGEHPWVEANPEIAAKVETAMEAMMEVYQAIGRVHLGK' A
#
# COMPACT_ATOMS: atom_id res chain seq x y z
N MET A 1 -6.13 -19.77 -10.00
CA MET A 1 -6.09 -19.18 -8.64
C MET A 1 -7.50 -19.07 -8.13
N SER A 2 -7.76 -19.36 -6.85
CA SER A 2 -9.11 -19.26 -6.28
C SER A 2 -9.44 -17.82 -5.88
N ASP A 3 -10.74 -17.53 -5.76
CA ASP A 3 -11.27 -16.25 -5.26
C ASP A 3 -10.70 -15.91 -3.88
N PHE A 4 -10.60 -16.92 -3.00
CA PHE A 4 -9.98 -16.79 -1.68
C PHE A 4 -8.50 -16.35 -1.75
N SER A 5 -7.69 -16.90 -2.66
CA SER A 5 -6.29 -16.46 -2.80
C SER A 5 -6.16 -15.00 -3.23
N ALA A 6 -7.10 -14.49 -4.04
CA ALA A 6 -7.11 -13.10 -4.45
C ALA A 6 -7.56 -12.17 -3.30
N HIS A 7 -8.54 -12.61 -2.49
CA HIS A 7 -8.94 -11.93 -1.26
C HIS A 7 -7.77 -11.77 -0.28
N GLU A 8 -7.05 -12.85 0.01
CA GLU A 8 -5.91 -12.83 0.94
C GLU A 8 -4.79 -11.90 0.45
N ALA A 9 -4.51 -11.90 -0.85
CA ALA A 9 -3.54 -10.98 -1.44
C ALA A 9 -3.98 -9.51 -1.31
N LEU A 10 -5.26 -9.22 -1.59
CA LEU A 10 -5.83 -7.88 -1.47
C LEU A 10 -5.80 -7.39 -0.01
N HIS A 11 -6.21 -8.25 0.92
CA HIS A 11 -6.18 -7.97 2.35
C HIS A 11 -4.75 -7.71 2.84
N THR A 12 -3.80 -8.57 2.47
CA THR A 12 -2.39 -8.41 2.85
C THR A 12 -1.80 -7.11 2.31
N ALA A 13 -2.11 -6.74 1.06
CA ALA A 13 -1.69 -5.46 0.50
C ALA A 13 -2.24 -4.27 1.31
N SER A 14 -3.51 -4.32 1.72
CA SER A 14 -4.11 -3.31 2.61
C SER A 14 -3.39 -3.21 3.96
N VAL A 15 -3.07 -4.34 4.59
CA VAL A 15 -2.38 -4.39 5.89
C VAL A 15 -0.97 -3.80 5.78
N LEU A 16 -0.24 -4.11 4.71
CA LEU A 16 1.11 -3.57 4.51
C LEU A 16 1.11 -2.06 4.26
N MET A 17 0.14 -1.54 3.52
CA MET A 17 -0.02 -0.09 3.33
C MET A 17 -0.32 0.63 4.65
N ASP A 18 -1.24 0.10 5.45
CA ASP A 18 -1.60 0.67 6.75
C ASP A 18 -0.40 0.71 7.70
N CYS A 19 0.35 -0.40 7.77
CA CYS A 19 1.57 -0.52 8.57
C CYS A 19 2.67 0.45 8.09
N TYR A 20 2.93 0.50 6.78
CA TYR A 20 3.96 1.37 6.22
C TYR A 20 3.62 2.86 6.39
N GLY A 21 2.37 3.24 6.12
CA GLY A 21 1.86 4.59 6.34
C GLY A 21 2.03 5.02 7.80
N SER A 22 1.52 4.22 8.74
CA SER A 22 1.51 4.56 10.17
C SER A 22 2.90 4.56 10.82
N HIS A 23 3.82 3.69 10.37
CA HIS A 23 5.12 3.53 11.03
C HIS A 23 6.28 4.21 10.32
N VAL A 24 6.21 4.37 9.00
CA VAL A 24 7.26 5.03 8.21
C VAL A 24 6.77 6.38 7.71
N GLY A 25 5.58 6.46 7.13
CA GLY A 25 5.09 7.70 6.53
C GLY A 25 4.78 8.79 7.55
N GLU A 26 4.12 8.44 8.64
CA GLU A 26 3.79 9.35 9.75
C GLU A 26 4.94 9.50 10.78
N HIS A 27 6.11 8.93 10.50
CA HIS A 27 7.23 9.03 11.43
C HIS A 27 7.74 10.48 11.47
N PRO A 28 7.85 11.14 12.63
CA PRO A 28 8.21 12.56 12.71
C PRO A 28 9.56 12.91 12.05
N TRP A 29 10.51 11.97 12.10
CA TRP A 29 11.79 12.14 11.40
C TRP A 29 11.64 12.11 9.88
N VAL A 30 10.73 11.30 9.33
CA VAL A 30 10.44 11.28 7.88
C VAL A 30 9.75 12.58 7.47
N GLU A 31 8.74 13.01 8.23
CA GLU A 31 8.02 14.28 7.97
C GLU A 31 8.96 15.50 8.00
N ALA A 32 9.95 15.49 8.89
CA ALA A 32 10.96 16.56 8.99
C ALA A 32 11.95 16.59 7.80
N ASN A 33 11.93 15.58 6.92
CA ASN A 33 12.86 15.46 5.79
C ASN A 33 12.09 15.40 4.45
N PRO A 34 11.89 16.54 3.76
CA PRO A 34 11.00 16.62 2.59
C PRO A 34 11.36 15.68 1.43
N GLU A 35 12.65 15.47 1.15
CA GLU A 35 13.07 14.52 0.10
C GLU A 35 12.69 13.08 0.46
N ILE A 36 12.74 12.72 1.74
CA ILE A 36 12.40 11.38 2.20
C ILE A 36 10.88 11.22 2.23
N ALA A 37 10.15 12.22 2.73
CA ALA A 37 8.69 12.24 2.69
C ALA A 37 8.16 12.05 1.27
N ALA A 38 8.75 12.71 0.26
CA ALA A 38 8.39 12.52 -1.13
C ALA A 38 8.62 11.07 -1.62
N LYS A 39 9.71 10.41 -1.18
CA LYS A 39 9.96 8.99 -1.53
C LYS A 39 8.95 8.06 -0.86
N VAL A 40 8.53 8.35 0.36
CA VAL A 40 7.46 7.59 1.04
C VAL A 40 6.14 7.74 0.30
N GLU A 41 5.78 8.95 -0.12
CA GLU A 41 4.57 9.20 -0.91
C GLU A 41 4.58 8.39 -2.22
N THR A 42 5.69 8.43 -2.98
CA THR A 42 5.86 7.61 -4.19
C THR A 42 5.74 6.10 -3.89
N ALA A 43 6.29 5.63 -2.77
CA ALA A 43 6.16 4.23 -2.39
C ALA A 43 4.71 3.85 -2.05
N MET A 44 3.98 4.73 -1.36
CA MET A 44 2.56 4.54 -1.04
C MET A 44 1.69 4.52 -2.30
N GLU A 45 1.96 5.38 -3.27
CA GLU A 45 1.29 5.36 -4.58
C GLU A 45 1.49 4.02 -5.28
N ALA A 46 2.73 3.52 -5.35
CA ALA A 46 3.03 2.22 -5.95
C ALA A 46 2.35 1.05 -5.22
N MET A 47 2.28 1.07 -3.89
CA MET A 47 1.53 0.05 -3.12
C MET A 47 0.03 0.12 -3.40
N MET A 48 -0.53 1.32 -3.51
CA MET A 48 -1.93 1.53 -3.87
C MET A 48 -2.24 1.01 -5.27
N GLU A 49 -1.35 1.20 -6.24
CA GLU A 49 -1.48 0.64 -7.58
C GLU A 49 -1.55 -0.89 -7.56
N VAL A 50 -0.73 -1.55 -6.73
CA VAL A 50 -0.75 -3.00 -6.53
C VAL A 50 -2.07 -3.45 -5.91
N TYR A 51 -2.51 -2.78 -4.83
CA TYR A 51 -3.80 -3.06 -4.18
C TYR A 51 -4.96 -2.97 -5.18
N GLN A 52 -5.00 -1.89 -5.98
CA GLN A 52 -6.02 -1.70 -7.00
C GLN A 52 -5.92 -2.75 -8.12
N ALA A 53 -4.72 -3.13 -8.56
CA ALA A 53 -4.54 -4.15 -9.58
C ALA A 53 -5.08 -5.52 -9.12
N ILE A 54 -4.82 -5.90 -7.88
CA ILE A 54 -5.41 -7.11 -7.28
C ILE A 54 -6.94 -6.98 -7.21
N GLY A 55 -7.42 -5.82 -6.74
CA GLY A 55 -8.85 -5.53 -6.63
C GLY A 55 -9.60 -5.65 -7.96
N ARG A 56 -9.03 -5.17 -9.06
CA ARG A 56 -9.63 -5.28 -10.40
C ARG A 56 -9.78 -6.73 -10.86
N VAL A 57 -8.76 -7.55 -10.61
CA VAL A 57 -8.79 -8.98 -10.96
C VAL A 57 -9.77 -9.76 -10.08
N HIS A 58 -9.83 -9.45 -8.78
CA HIS A 58 -10.68 -10.14 -7.82
C HIS A 58 -12.15 -9.75 -7.92
N LEU A 59 -12.45 -8.45 -7.93
CA LEU A 59 -13.81 -7.90 -7.85
C LEU A 59 -14.48 -7.78 -9.22
N GLY A 60 -13.76 -8.06 -10.31
CA GLY A 60 -14.28 -7.98 -11.68
C GLY A 60 -14.74 -6.57 -12.09
N LYS A 61 -14.10 -5.52 -11.55
CA LYS A 61 -14.37 -4.12 -11.86
C LYS A 61 -13.13 -3.43 -12.40
#